data_AF-A0A8D7F301-F1
#
_entry.id   AF-A0A8D7F301-F1
#
_cell.length_a   1.000
_cell.length_b   1.000
_cell.length_c   1.000
_cell.angle_alpha   90.00
_cell.angle_beta   90.00
_cell.angle_gamma   90.00
#
_symmetry.space_group_name_H-M   'P 1'
#
loop_
_entity.id
_entity.type
_entity.pdbx_description
1 polymer ?
#
loop_
_entity_poly.entity_id
_entity_poly.type
_entity_poly.pdbx_seq_one_letter_code
_entity_poly.pdbx_strand_id
1 'polypeptide(L)'
;MTIDASRVSSFSYHMLHLSSVPVHVILALLILYPQMGLASLIGLAATFIVTLINVPIAKLEQNYIGKIMESKDRRMKATTEILRNMRILKLQAWEMKFLSKIMELRKNEIGWLWKIAYVLAAAIFLVSCSSIFVAVVAFGACMLMRIPLGTGKVLTALATFRTLQNPIFAIPDTISMLVQIKVSLDRISSFLCLEDLQPNVVEKLPRGSSEVAIEVSNGNFAWDPSSETPTLKDLNFQVLKGTRVAVCGTVGSGKSSLLSCILGEVSKISGTVKLCGTTAYVSQSPWIQSGSIQDNIIFGKEMDMVKYDRVLEACSLKKDLEIMPNGDQTVIGERGINLSGGQKQRVQIARAIYHDADIYMFDDPFSAVDAHTGSHLFKECLLGFLSSKTVVYVTHQVEFLPSADLILVIRDGRIVQAGKYNEIINSGIEFMELVGSHMDALAAHNMIKHTSNNSSDIIQGGPSASKSSAPVPQQAELKDTENCPSDEVRLRGQLVQEEERETGKVGFQIYWRYITMAYKGALVPLILFSQILFSILQICSNYWMALESPPWMTWNLPVSGSMLISQYM
;
A
#
# COMPACT_ATOMS: atom_id res chain seq x y z
N MET A 1 8.32 -2.04 -1.29
CA MET A 1 8.42 -2.97 -2.44
C MET A 1 8.47 -2.23 -3.77
N THR A 2 7.41 -1.52 -4.20
CA THR A 2 7.28 -0.96 -5.57
C THR A 2 8.43 -0.04 -5.99
N ILE A 3 8.88 0.86 -5.12
CA ILE A 3 9.96 1.81 -5.43
C ILE A 3 11.30 1.08 -5.59
N ASP A 4 11.60 0.15 -4.68
CA ASP A 4 12.88 -0.58 -4.68
C ASP A 4 12.96 -1.57 -5.85
N ALA A 5 11.87 -2.29 -6.13
CA ALA A 5 11.79 -3.18 -7.29
C ALA A 5 11.92 -2.41 -8.62
N SER A 6 11.29 -1.22 -8.72
CA SER A 6 11.42 -0.35 -9.89
C SER A 6 12.86 0.10 -10.11
N ARG A 7 13.55 0.54 -9.04
CA ARG A 7 14.96 0.95 -9.12
C ARG A 7 15.88 -0.20 -9.54
N VAL A 8 15.68 -1.40 -8.99
CA VAL A 8 16.44 -2.59 -9.39
C VAL A 8 16.17 -2.94 -10.85
N SER A 9 14.92 -2.84 -11.32
CA SER A 9 14.59 -3.03 -12.74
C SER A 9 15.30 -2.03 -13.66
N SER A 10 15.42 -0.77 -13.23
CA SER A 10 16.15 0.26 -13.98
C SER A 10 17.67 0.04 -14.04
N PHE A 11 18.25 -0.83 -13.21
CA PHE A 11 19.70 -1.09 -13.19
C PHE A 11 20.27 -1.47 -14.56
N SER A 12 19.63 -2.40 -15.25
CA SER A 12 20.10 -2.90 -16.55
C SER A 12 20.22 -1.79 -17.59
N TYR A 13 19.25 -0.86 -17.60
CA TYR A 13 19.25 0.29 -18.52
C TYR A 13 20.40 1.26 -18.20
N HIS A 14 20.59 1.62 -16.93
CA HIS A 14 21.62 2.59 -16.54
C HIS A 14 23.04 2.03 -16.58
N MET A 15 23.23 0.74 -16.29
CA MET A 15 24.51 0.06 -16.48
C MET A 15 24.93 0.07 -17.94
N LEU A 16 24.02 -0.29 -18.84
CA LEU A 16 24.29 -0.28 -20.28
C LEU A 16 24.61 1.14 -20.75
N HIS A 17 23.83 2.14 -20.31
CA HIS A 17 24.06 3.53 -20.64
C HIS A 17 25.47 3.99 -20.20
N LEU A 18 25.89 3.70 -18.96
CA LEU A 18 27.21 4.05 -18.46
C LEU A 18 28.34 3.40 -19.29
N SER A 19 28.20 2.12 -19.63
CA SER A 19 29.16 1.41 -20.48
C SER A 19 29.21 1.92 -21.93
N SER A 20 28.14 2.55 -22.40
CA SER A 20 28.06 3.08 -23.76
C SER A 20 28.76 4.45 -23.91
N VAL A 21 28.95 5.20 -22.83
CA VAL A 21 29.55 6.55 -22.88
C VAL A 21 30.96 6.56 -23.50
N PRO A 22 31.90 5.68 -23.09
CA PRO A 22 33.23 5.62 -23.73
C PRO A 22 33.16 5.31 -25.23
N VAL A 23 32.24 4.44 -25.65
CA VAL A 23 32.05 4.07 -27.05
C VAL A 23 31.61 5.29 -27.87
N HIS A 24 30.66 6.08 -27.36
CA HIS A 24 30.22 7.32 -28.01
C HIS A 24 31.34 8.36 -28.12
N VAL A 25 32.16 8.50 -27.08
CA VAL A 25 33.31 9.42 -27.07
C VAL A 25 34.36 9.00 -28.10
N ILE A 26 34.70 7.72 -28.17
CA ILE A 26 35.66 7.17 -29.13
C ILE A 26 35.15 7.36 -30.56
N LEU A 27 33.88 7.02 -30.82
CA LEU A 27 33.29 7.19 -32.15
C LEU A 27 33.22 8.66 -32.56
N ALA A 28 32.88 9.56 -31.64
CA ALA A 28 32.89 11.00 -31.91
C ALA A 28 34.29 11.51 -32.24
N LEU A 29 35.33 11.03 -31.55
CA LEU A 29 36.73 11.36 -31.86
C LEU A 29 37.16 10.84 -33.23
N LEU A 30 36.77 9.62 -33.60
CA LEU A 30 37.05 9.05 -34.92
C LEU A 30 36.41 9.86 -36.06
N ILE A 31 35.23 10.46 -35.82
CA ILE A 31 34.56 11.33 -36.79
C ILE A 31 35.17 12.74 -36.82
N LEU A 32 35.50 13.31 -35.65
CA LEU A 32 35.99 14.69 -35.54
C LEU A 32 37.46 14.85 -35.95
N TYR A 33 38.31 13.85 -35.70
CA TYR A 33 39.75 13.96 -35.97
C TYR A 33 40.08 14.14 -37.46
N PRO A 34 39.48 13.40 -38.40
CA PRO A 34 39.67 13.64 -39.84
C PRO A 34 39.16 15.02 -40.31
N GLN A 35 38.16 15.57 -39.63
CA GLN A 35 37.52 16.83 -40.02
C GLN A 35 38.27 18.06 -39.50
N MET A 36 38.76 17.99 -38.26
CA MET A 36 39.28 19.15 -37.51
C MET A 36 40.72 18.97 -37.01
N GLY A 37 41.36 17.82 -37.24
CA GLY A 37 42.72 17.54 -36.74
C GLY A 37 42.84 17.70 -35.22
N LEU A 38 43.93 18.27 -34.74
CA LEU A 38 44.19 18.49 -33.30
C LEU A 38 43.16 19.39 -32.61
N ALA A 39 42.41 20.22 -33.34
CA ALA A 39 41.36 21.07 -32.78
C ALA A 39 40.17 20.25 -32.23
N SER A 40 39.98 19.01 -32.68
CA SER A 40 38.99 18.07 -32.12
C SER A 40 39.22 17.78 -30.63
N LEU A 41 40.48 17.68 -30.21
CA LEU A 41 40.85 17.44 -28.81
C LEU A 41 40.52 18.67 -27.94
N ILE A 42 40.67 19.87 -28.49
CA ILE A 42 40.32 21.14 -27.81
C ILE A 42 38.80 21.23 -27.63
N GLY A 43 38.02 20.89 -28.66
CA GLY A 43 36.55 20.84 -28.56
C GLY A 43 36.05 19.79 -27.54
N LEU A 44 36.73 18.65 -27.47
CA LEU A 44 36.41 17.62 -26.48
C LEU A 44 36.77 18.07 -25.06
N ALA A 45 37.92 18.72 -24.87
CA ALA A 45 38.31 19.31 -23.59
C ALA A 45 37.29 20.39 -23.14
N ALA A 46 36.85 21.24 -24.07
CA ALA A 46 35.79 22.23 -23.80
C ALA A 46 34.48 21.56 -23.36
N THR A 47 34.08 20.45 -24.02
CA THR A 47 32.89 19.67 -23.64
C THR A 47 33.01 19.10 -22.21
N PHE A 48 34.18 18.59 -21.85
CA PHE A 48 34.43 18.08 -20.50
C PHE A 48 34.37 19.21 -19.44
N ILE A 49 34.93 20.38 -19.74
CA ILE A 49 34.86 21.56 -18.86
C ILE A 49 33.40 21.98 -18.64
N VAL A 50 32.58 22.05 -19.69
CA VAL A 50 31.16 22.42 -19.52
C VAL A 50 30.39 21.38 -18.71
N THR A 51 30.76 20.11 -18.84
CA THR A 51 30.16 19.04 -18.04
C THR A 51 30.48 19.22 -16.56
N LEU A 52 31.73 19.55 -16.21
CA LEU A 52 32.13 19.89 -14.84
C LEU A 52 31.34 21.08 -14.28
N ILE A 53 31.06 22.09 -15.10
CA ILE A 53 30.25 23.26 -14.72
C ILE A 53 28.78 22.87 -14.44
N ASN A 54 28.25 21.86 -15.13
CA ASN A 54 26.87 21.38 -14.94
C ASN A 54 26.69 20.46 -13.71
N VAL A 55 27.76 19.81 -13.22
CA VAL A 55 27.70 18.95 -12.01
C VAL A 55 27.06 19.61 -10.77
N PRO A 56 27.43 20.84 -10.34
CA PRO A 56 26.81 21.46 -9.17
C PRO A 56 25.30 21.66 -9.31
N ILE A 57 24.83 21.93 -10.53
CA ILE A 57 23.41 22.14 -10.81
C ILE A 57 22.66 20.82 -10.75
N ALA A 58 23.22 19.75 -11.33
CA ALA A 58 22.68 18.40 -11.20
C ALA A 58 22.61 17.96 -9.72
N LYS A 59 23.64 18.27 -8.91
CA LYS A 59 23.61 18.01 -7.46
C LYS A 59 22.51 18.80 -6.74
N LEU A 60 22.33 20.08 -7.10
CA LEU A 60 21.28 20.92 -6.52
C LEU A 60 19.89 20.39 -6.89
N GLU A 61 19.71 19.98 -8.15
CA GLU A 61 18.49 19.35 -8.64
C GLU A 61 18.16 18.09 -7.83
N GLN A 62 19.12 17.17 -7.68
CA GLN A 62 18.92 15.94 -6.91
C GLN A 62 18.57 16.21 -5.45
N ASN A 63 19.21 17.19 -4.81
CA ASN A 63 18.87 17.58 -3.45
C ASN A 63 17.43 18.13 -3.34
N TYR A 64 16.97 18.91 -4.32
CA TYR A 64 15.60 19.39 -4.36
C TYR A 64 14.60 18.28 -4.68
N ILE A 65 14.93 17.34 -5.57
CA ILE A 65 14.17 16.11 -5.82
C ILE A 65 14.02 15.29 -4.52
N GLY A 66 15.09 15.19 -3.73
CA GLY A 66 15.01 14.53 -2.41
C GLY A 66 14.00 15.22 -1.49
N LYS A 67 14.06 16.55 -1.37
CA LYS A 67 13.16 17.33 -0.48
C LYS A 67 11.70 17.31 -0.93
N ILE A 68 11.42 17.34 -2.23
CA ILE A 68 10.05 17.18 -2.73
C ILE A 68 9.52 15.78 -2.42
N MET A 69 10.32 14.73 -2.58
CA MET A 69 9.89 13.37 -2.24
C MET A 69 9.59 13.23 -0.75
N GLU A 70 10.43 13.77 0.12
CA GLU A 70 10.15 13.79 1.56
C GLU A 70 8.84 14.53 1.90
N SER A 71 8.62 15.71 1.31
CA SER A 71 7.38 16.46 1.51
C SER A 71 6.16 15.73 0.95
N LYS A 72 6.31 15.07 -0.20
CA LYS A 72 5.25 14.27 -0.86
C LYS A 72 4.88 13.05 -0.02
N ASP A 73 5.87 12.34 0.53
CA ASP A 73 5.66 11.18 1.40
C ASP A 73 4.93 11.57 2.69
N ARG A 74 5.33 12.68 3.32
CA ARG A 74 4.63 13.22 4.50
C ARG A 74 3.16 13.53 4.19
N ARG A 75 2.88 14.17 3.05
CA ARG A 75 1.50 14.46 2.62
C ARG A 75 0.73 13.17 2.32
N MET A 76 1.31 12.24 1.56
CA MET A 76 0.65 10.99 1.21
C MET A 76 0.31 10.18 2.46
N LYS A 77 1.25 10.05 3.41
CA LYS A 77 1.03 9.38 4.70
C LYS A 77 -0.15 10.00 5.45
N ALA A 78 -0.19 11.33 5.56
CA ALA A 78 -1.30 12.04 6.21
C ALA A 78 -2.63 11.81 5.49
N THR A 79 -2.65 11.87 4.15
CA THR A 79 -3.84 11.59 3.34
C THR A 79 -4.35 10.17 3.54
N THR A 80 -3.47 9.16 3.53
CA THR A 80 -3.84 7.75 3.75
C THR A 80 -4.41 7.54 5.16
N GLU A 81 -3.81 8.15 6.19
CA GLU A 81 -4.29 8.05 7.57
C GLU A 81 -5.67 8.69 7.77
N ILE A 82 -5.91 9.82 7.12
CA ILE A 82 -7.22 10.51 7.10
C ILE A 82 -8.27 9.65 6.40
N LEU A 83 -7.97 9.09 5.23
CA LEU A 83 -8.89 8.23 4.49
C LEU A 83 -9.25 6.96 5.28
N ARG A 84 -8.25 6.33 5.93
CA ARG A 84 -8.46 5.14 6.76
C ARG A 84 -9.43 5.38 7.91
N ASN A 85 -9.42 6.59 8.48
CA ASN A 85 -10.22 6.96 9.64
C ASN A 85 -11.39 7.90 9.29
N MET A 86 -11.78 7.99 8.00
CA MET A 86 -12.75 8.99 7.50
C MET A 86 -14.08 8.98 8.28
N ARG A 87 -14.56 7.81 8.70
CA ARG A 87 -15.79 7.68 9.49
C ARG A 87 -15.69 8.43 10.83
N ILE A 88 -14.58 8.29 11.55
CA ILE A 88 -14.36 8.95 12.85
C ILE A 88 -14.27 10.46 12.65
N LEU A 89 -13.54 10.90 11.62
CA LEU A 89 -13.40 12.32 11.31
C LEU A 89 -14.74 12.99 10.96
N LYS A 90 -15.61 12.29 10.22
CA LYS A 90 -16.97 12.76 9.92
C LYS A 90 -17.85 12.81 11.17
N LEU A 91 -17.79 11.79 12.02
CA LEU A 91 -18.53 11.77 13.30
C LEU A 91 -18.14 12.95 14.21
N GLN A 92 -16.87 13.37 14.18
CA GLN A 92 -16.36 14.48 14.97
C GLN A 92 -16.41 15.85 14.24
N ALA A 93 -16.89 15.89 13.00
CA ALA A 93 -16.89 17.08 12.14
C ALA A 93 -15.51 17.77 12.00
N TRP A 94 -14.42 17.00 12.00
CA TRP A 94 -13.04 17.50 11.93
C TRP A 94 -12.48 17.62 10.51
N GLU A 95 -13.29 17.34 9.49
CA GLU A 95 -12.88 17.31 8.08
C GLU A 95 -12.17 18.58 7.62
N MET A 96 -12.69 19.76 7.95
CA MET A 96 -12.09 21.04 7.56
C MET A 96 -10.73 21.29 8.22
N LYS A 97 -10.54 20.80 9.45
CA LYS A 97 -9.27 20.93 10.18
C LYS A 97 -8.18 20.01 9.63
N PHE A 98 -8.55 18.80 9.19
CA PHE A 98 -7.61 17.90 8.54
C PHE A 98 -7.34 18.32 7.09
N LEU A 99 -8.34 18.88 6.40
CA LEU A 99 -8.16 19.47 5.07
C LEU A 99 -7.14 20.61 5.10
N SER A 100 -7.25 21.54 6.05
CA SER A 100 -6.29 22.65 6.17
C SER A 100 -4.87 22.15 6.45
N LYS A 101 -4.71 21.09 7.26
CA LYS A 101 -3.42 20.43 7.48
C LYS A 101 -2.83 19.81 6.20
N ILE A 102 -3.65 19.17 5.37
CA ILE A 102 -3.20 18.68 4.04
C ILE A 102 -2.79 19.85 3.15
N MET A 103 -3.56 20.94 3.14
CA MET A 103 -3.24 22.13 2.34
C MET A 103 -1.94 22.79 2.76
N GLU A 104 -1.61 22.81 4.05
CA GLU A 104 -0.34 23.31 4.56
C GLU A 104 0.84 22.45 4.06
N LEU A 105 0.71 21.12 4.14
CA LEU A 105 1.71 20.19 3.57
C LEU A 105 1.86 20.39 2.06
N ARG A 106 0.75 20.62 1.35
CA ARG A 106 0.75 20.91 -0.09
C ARG A 106 1.43 22.24 -0.40
N LYS A 107 1.26 23.28 0.42
CA LYS A 107 1.94 24.57 0.25
C LYS A 107 3.45 24.43 0.37
N ASN A 108 3.93 23.63 1.32
CA ASN A 108 5.36 23.31 1.46
C ASN A 108 5.88 22.53 0.23
N GLU A 109 5.14 21.53 -0.24
CA GLU A 109 5.46 20.76 -1.46
C GLU A 109 5.55 21.68 -2.70
N ILE A 110 4.61 22.62 -2.86
CA ILE A 110 4.62 23.62 -3.93
C ILE A 110 5.86 24.54 -3.84
N GLY A 111 6.27 24.91 -2.64
CA GLY A 111 7.49 25.70 -2.42
C GLY A 111 8.75 25.00 -2.97
N TRP A 112 8.85 23.67 -2.80
CA TRP A 112 9.93 22.88 -3.39
C TRP A 112 9.76 22.69 -4.90
N LEU A 113 8.53 22.51 -5.38
CA LEU A 113 8.22 22.43 -6.81
C LEU A 113 8.66 23.67 -7.59
N TRP A 114 8.51 24.87 -7.02
CA TRP A 114 9.02 26.09 -7.64
C TRP A 114 10.56 26.10 -7.72
N LYS A 115 11.24 25.71 -6.65
CA LYS A 115 12.71 25.67 -6.63
C LYS A 115 13.28 24.70 -7.67
N ILE A 116 12.69 23.51 -7.81
CA ILE A 116 13.10 22.56 -8.85
C ILE A 116 12.78 23.08 -10.26
N ALA A 117 11.63 23.74 -10.46
CA ALA A 117 11.31 24.34 -11.77
C ALA A 117 12.36 25.39 -12.21
N TYR A 118 12.82 26.24 -11.29
CA TYR A 118 13.90 27.19 -11.57
C TYR A 118 15.23 26.51 -11.88
N VAL A 119 15.59 25.46 -11.13
CA VAL A 119 16.82 24.70 -11.39
C VAL A 119 16.76 23.97 -12.73
N LEU A 120 15.62 23.37 -13.07
CA LEU A 120 15.42 22.70 -14.35
C LEU A 120 15.52 23.69 -15.52
N ALA A 121 14.92 24.88 -15.39
CA ALA A 121 15.03 25.94 -16.38
C ALA A 121 16.49 26.40 -16.57
N ALA A 122 17.23 26.57 -15.47
CA ALA A 122 18.65 26.91 -15.51
C ALA A 122 19.50 25.79 -16.15
N ALA A 123 19.20 24.52 -15.86
CA ALA A 123 19.89 23.36 -16.43
C ALA A 123 19.67 23.28 -17.95
N ILE A 124 18.43 23.41 -18.42
CA ILE A 124 18.09 23.43 -19.86
C ILE A 124 18.81 24.58 -20.58
N PHE A 125 18.83 25.76 -19.95
CA PHE A 125 19.54 26.92 -20.50
C PHE A 125 21.04 26.66 -20.64
N LEU A 126 21.70 26.14 -19.61
CA LEU A 126 23.14 25.87 -19.64
C LEU A 126 23.53 24.78 -20.63
N VAL A 127 22.73 23.71 -20.73
CA VAL A 127 22.93 22.68 -21.76
C VAL A 127 22.82 23.27 -23.16
N SER A 128 21.85 24.17 -23.39
CA SER A 128 21.68 24.85 -24.68
C SER A 128 22.87 25.76 -25.01
N CYS A 129 23.35 26.56 -24.04
CA CYS A 129 24.51 27.42 -24.19
C CYS A 129 25.82 26.62 -24.36
N SER A 130 25.93 25.44 -23.74
CA SER A 130 27.08 24.54 -23.88
C SER A 130 27.36 24.20 -25.34
N SER A 131 26.31 23.90 -26.12
CA SER A 131 26.49 23.54 -27.53
C SER A 131 27.08 24.67 -28.36
N ILE A 132 26.73 25.90 -28.04
CA ILE A 132 27.25 27.08 -28.71
C ILE A 132 28.70 27.33 -28.28
N PHE A 133 28.97 27.27 -26.98
CA PHE A 133 30.31 27.48 -26.42
C PHE A 133 31.34 26.48 -26.97
N VAL A 134 31.00 25.19 -26.99
CA VAL A 134 31.89 24.14 -27.53
C VAL A 134 32.18 24.39 -29.01
N ALA A 135 31.17 24.78 -29.81
CA ALA A 135 31.35 25.10 -31.21
C ALA A 135 32.29 26.30 -31.43
N VAL A 136 32.10 27.39 -30.68
CA VAL A 136 32.96 28.59 -30.76
C VAL A 136 34.42 28.26 -30.43
N VAL A 137 34.66 27.51 -29.35
CA VAL A 137 36.02 27.12 -28.94
C VAL A 137 36.67 26.20 -29.97
N ALA A 138 35.93 25.21 -30.49
CA ALA A 138 36.46 24.27 -31.48
C ALA A 138 36.77 24.93 -32.83
N PHE A 139 35.87 25.77 -33.35
CA PHE A 139 36.11 26.48 -34.62
C PHE A 139 37.14 27.61 -34.47
N GLY A 140 37.18 28.30 -33.33
CA GLY A 140 38.23 29.27 -33.02
C GLY A 140 39.62 28.63 -33.03
N ALA A 141 39.76 27.42 -32.48
CA ALA A 141 41.00 26.65 -32.54
C ALA A 141 41.38 26.24 -33.97
N CYS A 142 40.41 25.83 -34.80
CA CYS A 142 40.65 25.52 -36.21
C CYS A 142 41.18 26.74 -36.99
N MET A 143 40.65 27.93 -36.73
CA MET A 143 41.13 29.17 -37.35
C MET A 143 42.56 29.49 -36.93
N LEU A 144 42.88 29.36 -35.64
CA LEU A 144 44.23 29.60 -35.12
C LEU A 144 45.26 28.62 -35.73
N MET A 145 44.86 27.36 -35.95
CA MET A 145 45.67 26.32 -36.56
C MET A 145 45.67 26.34 -38.10
N ARG A 146 44.98 27.30 -38.73
CA ARG A 146 44.85 27.46 -40.20
C ARG A 146 44.31 26.22 -40.92
N ILE A 147 43.36 25.51 -40.33
CA ILE A 147 42.72 24.34 -40.95
C ILE A 147 41.60 24.82 -41.89
N PRO A 148 41.56 24.38 -43.17
CA PRO A 148 40.51 24.79 -44.10
C PRO A 148 39.15 24.22 -43.67
N LEU A 149 38.26 25.12 -43.26
CA LEU A 149 36.89 24.84 -42.83
C LEU A 149 35.95 24.93 -44.03
N GLY A 150 35.51 23.78 -44.54
CA GLY A 150 34.40 23.70 -45.48
C GLY A 150 33.06 23.54 -44.76
N THR A 151 31.95 23.94 -45.39
CA THR A 151 30.57 23.85 -44.85
C THR A 151 30.24 22.47 -44.32
N GLY A 152 30.57 21.43 -45.10
CA GLY A 152 30.32 20.04 -44.70
C GLY A 152 31.04 19.67 -43.41
N LYS A 153 32.30 20.11 -43.24
CA LYS A 153 33.09 19.84 -42.03
C LYS A 153 32.50 20.52 -40.79
N VAL A 154 32.04 21.76 -40.94
CA VAL A 154 31.41 22.55 -39.86
C VAL A 154 30.10 21.91 -39.42
N LEU A 155 29.22 21.54 -40.36
CA LEU A 155 27.93 20.90 -40.04
C LEU A 155 28.12 19.52 -39.42
N THR A 156 29.05 18.70 -39.93
CA THR A 156 29.38 17.39 -39.34
C THR A 156 29.95 17.54 -37.93
N ALA A 157 30.83 18.50 -37.70
CA ALA A 157 31.38 18.77 -36.37
C ALA A 157 30.31 19.22 -35.38
N LEU A 158 29.45 20.17 -35.76
CA LEU A 158 28.35 20.65 -34.93
C LEU A 158 27.36 19.54 -34.57
N ALA A 159 27.00 18.70 -35.55
CA ALA A 159 26.13 17.55 -35.33
C ALA A 159 26.78 16.55 -34.34
N THR A 160 28.06 16.25 -34.53
CA THR A 160 28.79 15.31 -33.66
C THR A 160 28.91 15.84 -32.23
N PHE A 161 29.16 17.14 -32.03
CA PHE A 161 29.18 17.75 -30.69
C PHE A 161 27.81 17.69 -30.00
N ARG A 162 26.71 17.93 -30.72
CA ARG A 162 25.35 17.80 -30.16
C ARG A 162 25.04 16.35 -29.75
N THR A 163 25.37 15.38 -30.60
CA THR A 163 25.17 13.95 -30.27
C THR A 163 26.01 13.52 -29.07
N LEU A 164 27.22 14.08 -28.90
CA LEU A 164 28.12 13.76 -27.79
C LEU A 164 27.64 14.34 -26.44
N GLN A 165 26.90 15.45 -26.45
CA GLN A 165 26.43 16.10 -25.22
C GLN A 165 25.40 15.30 -24.43
N ASN A 166 24.43 14.66 -25.10
CA ASN A 166 23.38 13.87 -24.45
C ASN A 166 23.94 12.77 -23.53
N PRO A 167 24.80 11.85 -23.99
CA PRO A 167 25.34 10.79 -23.14
C PRO A 167 26.23 11.33 -22.01
N ILE A 168 26.93 12.44 -22.25
CA ILE A 168 27.81 13.07 -21.25
C ILE A 168 27.01 13.74 -20.13
N PHE A 169 25.95 14.48 -20.46
CA PHE A 169 25.10 15.13 -19.45
C PHE A 169 24.24 14.15 -18.65
N ALA A 170 24.04 12.92 -19.14
CA ALA A 170 23.35 11.86 -18.41
C ALA A 170 24.25 11.10 -17.40
N ILE A 171 25.57 11.36 -17.36
CA ILE A 171 26.50 10.71 -16.43
C ILE A 171 26.15 10.98 -14.96
N PRO A 172 25.88 12.22 -14.51
CA PRO A 172 25.54 12.47 -13.10
C PRO A 172 24.29 11.72 -12.65
N ASP A 173 23.27 11.62 -13.51
CA ASP A 173 22.03 10.92 -13.19
C ASP A 173 22.22 9.40 -13.14
N THR A 174 23.00 8.84 -14.06
CA THR A 174 23.35 7.41 -14.03
C THR A 174 24.15 7.05 -12.77
N ILE A 175 25.14 7.87 -12.38
CA ILE A 175 25.91 7.66 -11.15
C ILE A 175 24.99 7.72 -9.93
N SER A 176 24.16 8.75 -9.82
CA SER A 176 23.26 8.90 -8.68
C SER A 176 22.23 7.78 -8.62
N MET A 177 21.74 7.28 -9.76
CA MET A 177 20.91 6.08 -9.75
C MET A 177 21.68 4.86 -9.24
N LEU A 178 22.91 4.63 -9.69
CA LEU A 178 23.71 3.47 -9.22
C LEU A 178 23.88 3.49 -7.70
N VAL A 179 24.11 4.67 -7.11
CA VAL A 179 24.14 4.85 -5.65
C VAL A 179 22.79 4.50 -5.02
N GLN A 180 21.67 4.99 -5.58
CA GLN A 180 20.34 4.67 -5.06
C GLN A 180 19.98 3.19 -5.18
N ILE A 181 20.39 2.54 -6.28
CA ILE A 181 20.21 1.10 -6.49
C ILE A 181 20.94 0.32 -5.42
N LYS A 182 22.20 0.69 -5.13
CA LYS A 182 22.94 0.07 -4.02
C LYS A 182 22.16 0.14 -2.71
N VAL A 183 21.65 1.32 -2.33
CA VAL A 183 20.85 1.48 -1.09
C VAL A 183 19.55 0.67 -1.13
N SER A 184 18.92 0.50 -2.30
CA SER A 184 17.75 -0.37 -2.46
C SER A 184 18.12 -1.85 -2.34
N LEU A 185 19.25 -2.28 -2.90
CA LEU A 185 19.77 -3.65 -2.77
C LEU A 185 20.17 -3.96 -1.33
N ASP A 186 20.84 -3.04 -0.64
CA ASP A 186 21.21 -3.19 0.77
C ASP A 186 19.94 -3.41 1.61
N ARG A 187 18.88 -2.62 1.41
CA ARG A 187 17.60 -2.80 2.11
C ARG A 187 16.90 -4.12 1.79
N ILE A 188 16.89 -4.53 0.51
CA ILE A 188 16.32 -5.82 0.11
C ILE A 188 17.12 -6.95 0.75
N SER A 189 18.45 -6.89 0.71
CA SER A 189 19.32 -7.87 1.34
C SER A 189 19.09 -7.93 2.85
N SER A 190 19.03 -6.79 3.55
CA SER A 190 18.76 -6.76 4.98
C SER A 190 17.39 -7.36 5.32
N PHE A 191 16.37 -7.13 4.50
CA PHE A 191 15.05 -7.72 4.68
C PHE A 191 15.04 -9.23 4.44
N LEU A 192 15.72 -9.71 3.39
CA LEU A 192 15.83 -11.14 3.07
C LEU A 192 16.69 -11.91 4.07
N CYS A 193 17.56 -11.22 4.81
CA CYS A 193 18.38 -11.79 5.89
C CYS A 193 17.73 -11.69 7.28
N LEU A 194 16.48 -11.21 7.38
CA LEU A 194 15.75 -11.28 8.65
C LEU A 194 15.55 -12.73 9.07
N GLU A 195 15.52 -12.98 10.39
CA GLU A 195 15.32 -14.31 10.92
C GLU A 195 13.90 -14.82 10.61
N ASP A 196 13.83 -15.99 9.99
CA ASP A 196 12.57 -16.70 9.79
C ASP A 196 12.12 -17.37 11.10
N LEU A 197 10.80 -17.52 11.26
CA LEU A 197 10.21 -18.33 12.33
C LEU A 197 10.74 -19.77 12.23
N GLN A 198 11.27 -20.30 13.33
CA GLN A 198 11.86 -21.63 13.34
C GLN A 198 10.80 -22.70 12.99
N PRO A 199 11.06 -23.60 12.02
CA PRO A 199 10.07 -24.61 11.60
C PRO A 199 9.71 -25.61 12.71
N ASN A 200 10.57 -25.73 13.74
CA ASN A 200 10.42 -26.67 14.84
C ASN A 200 9.79 -26.04 16.10
N VAL A 201 9.13 -24.88 16.00
CA VAL A 201 8.41 -24.30 17.17
C VAL A 201 7.34 -25.27 17.66
N VAL A 202 6.57 -25.85 16.73
CA VAL A 202 5.48 -26.79 17.00
C VAL A 202 5.72 -28.11 16.29
N GLU A 203 5.71 -29.21 17.03
CA GLU A 203 5.74 -30.57 16.48
C GLU A 203 4.32 -30.97 16.04
N LYS A 204 4.09 -31.02 14.71
CA LYS A 204 2.80 -31.44 14.14
C LYS A 204 2.77 -32.95 13.97
N LEU A 205 1.94 -33.61 14.76
CA LEU A 205 1.71 -35.05 14.72
C LEU A 205 0.58 -35.41 13.73
N PRO A 206 0.67 -36.55 13.03
CA PRO A 206 -0.35 -36.97 12.08
C PRO A 206 -1.66 -37.33 12.79
N ARG A 207 -2.78 -37.21 12.06
CA ARG A 207 -4.11 -37.56 12.57
C ARG A 207 -4.11 -38.99 13.11
N GLY A 208 -4.68 -39.17 14.31
CA GLY A 208 -4.82 -40.47 14.97
C GLY A 208 -3.58 -40.99 15.73
N SER A 209 -2.49 -40.23 15.78
CA SER A 209 -1.24 -40.68 16.45
C SER A 209 -1.25 -40.60 17.98
N SER A 210 -2.07 -39.72 18.56
CA SER A 210 -2.20 -39.54 20.01
C SER A 210 -3.65 -39.21 20.38
N GLU A 211 -4.08 -39.58 21.59
CA GLU A 211 -5.37 -39.13 22.17
C GLU A 211 -5.32 -37.66 22.62
N VAL A 212 -4.12 -37.11 22.76
CA VAL A 212 -3.89 -35.70 23.12
C VAL A 212 -3.85 -34.85 21.84
N ALA A 213 -4.74 -33.86 21.76
CA ALA A 213 -4.83 -32.93 20.65
C ALA A 213 -3.77 -31.81 20.75
N ILE A 214 -3.57 -31.27 21.95
CA ILE A 214 -2.61 -30.20 22.24
C ILE A 214 -1.83 -30.58 23.50
N GLU A 215 -0.50 -30.60 23.42
CA GLU A 215 0.37 -30.81 24.56
C GLU A 215 1.43 -29.71 24.61
N VAL A 216 1.50 -29.03 25.75
CA VAL A 216 2.57 -28.05 26.05
C VAL A 216 3.27 -28.48 27.32
N SER A 217 4.58 -28.66 27.25
CA SER A 217 5.40 -29.09 28.40
C SER A 217 6.57 -28.13 28.60
N ASN A 218 6.66 -27.56 29.80
CA ASN A 218 7.68 -26.59 30.24
C ASN A 218 7.94 -25.48 29.20
N GLY A 219 6.85 -24.99 28.60
CA GLY A 219 6.89 -24.04 27.50
C GLY A 219 7.16 -22.62 27.98
N ASN A 220 8.27 -22.03 27.53
CA ASN A 220 8.58 -20.60 27.70
C ASN A 220 8.62 -19.93 26.33
N PHE A 221 7.84 -18.86 26.15
CA PHE A 221 7.66 -18.19 24.87
C PHE A 221 7.79 -16.68 25.00
N ALA A 222 8.36 -16.04 23.97
CA ALA A 222 8.48 -14.59 23.89
C ALA A 222 8.32 -14.11 22.44
N TRP A 223 7.65 -12.97 22.27
CA TRP A 223 7.55 -12.29 20.97
C TRP A 223 8.91 -11.78 20.48
N ASP A 224 9.75 -11.38 21.42
CA ASP A 224 11.13 -10.99 21.18
C ASP A 224 12.06 -11.97 21.90
N PRO A 225 12.82 -12.81 21.16
CA PRO A 225 13.78 -13.75 21.74
C PRO A 225 14.85 -13.07 22.61
N SER A 226 15.13 -11.79 22.36
CA SER A 226 16.11 -11.01 23.11
C SER A 226 15.58 -10.41 24.41
N SER A 227 14.26 -10.52 24.65
CA SER A 227 13.65 -10.03 25.88
C SER A 227 14.09 -10.87 27.09
N GLU A 228 14.52 -10.20 28.16
CA GLU A 228 14.90 -10.85 29.42
C GLU A 228 13.72 -11.58 30.09
N THR A 229 12.49 -11.17 29.80
CA THR A 229 11.29 -11.75 30.42
C THR A 229 10.39 -12.41 29.39
N PRO A 230 10.16 -13.73 29.48
CA PRO A 230 9.22 -14.41 28.59
C PRO A 230 7.81 -13.87 28.78
N THR A 231 7.07 -13.74 27.66
CA THR A 231 5.67 -13.34 27.67
C THR A 231 4.80 -14.41 28.30
N LEU A 232 5.10 -15.69 28.02
CA LEU A 232 4.45 -16.83 28.65
C LEU A 232 5.49 -17.71 29.35
N LYS A 233 5.21 -18.09 30.59
CA LYS A 233 6.17 -18.74 31.49
C LYS A 233 5.62 -20.07 32.00
N ASP A 234 6.48 -21.08 32.01
CA ASP A 234 6.25 -22.37 32.67
C ASP A 234 4.92 -23.03 32.27
N LEU A 235 4.54 -22.93 30.98
CA LEU A 235 3.28 -23.47 30.49
C LEU A 235 3.30 -25.00 30.48
N ASN A 236 2.35 -25.60 31.18
CA ASN A 236 2.18 -27.04 31.32
C ASN A 236 0.70 -27.40 31.27
N PHE A 237 0.22 -27.91 30.14
CA PHE A 237 -1.16 -28.39 30.00
C PHE A 237 -1.30 -29.37 28.84
N GLN A 238 -2.34 -30.21 28.93
CA GLN A 238 -2.72 -31.17 27.89
C GLN A 238 -4.21 -31.06 27.62
N VAL A 239 -4.58 -31.10 26.33
CA VAL A 239 -5.96 -31.05 25.86
C VAL A 239 -6.25 -32.33 25.11
N LEU A 240 -7.22 -33.10 25.60
CA LEU A 240 -7.66 -34.34 24.95
C LEU A 240 -8.54 -34.04 23.74
N LYS A 241 -8.56 -34.97 22.77
CA LYS A 241 -9.44 -34.86 21.61
C LYS A 241 -10.91 -34.79 22.01
N GLY A 242 -11.66 -33.93 21.34
CA GLY A 242 -13.10 -33.77 21.58
C GLY A 242 -13.46 -33.02 22.88
N THR A 243 -12.48 -32.40 23.53
CA THR A 243 -12.72 -31.57 24.71
C THR A 243 -12.84 -30.10 24.35
N ARG A 244 -13.66 -29.37 25.12
CA ARG A 244 -13.82 -27.92 25.02
C ARG A 244 -13.07 -27.26 26.18
N VAL A 245 -12.11 -26.43 25.82
CA VAL A 245 -11.26 -25.71 26.76
C VAL A 245 -11.58 -24.22 26.71
N ALA A 246 -11.98 -23.66 27.84
CA ALA A 246 -12.12 -22.22 27.98
C ALA A 246 -10.84 -21.62 28.57
N VAL A 247 -10.39 -20.49 28.02
CA VAL A 247 -9.26 -19.73 28.53
C VAL A 247 -9.76 -18.38 29.04
N CYS A 248 -9.53 -18.10 30.32
CA CYS A 248 -9.95 -16.85 30.97
C CYS A 248 -8.79 -16.19 31.74
N GLY A 249 -8.94 -14.93 32.10
CA GLY A 249 -7.91 -14.13 32.76
C GLY A 249 -8.04 -12.63 32.49
N THR A 250 -7.34 -11.83 33.28
CA THR A 250 -7.36 -10.36 33.19
C THR A 250 -6.92 -9.83 31.82
N VAL A 251 -7.34 -8.62 31.45
CA VAL A 251 -6.92 -8.00 30.18
C VAL A 251 -5.38 -7.86 30.17
N GLY A 252 -4.74 -8.28 29.08
CA GLY A 252 -3.27 -8.25 28.97
C GLY A 252 -2.53 -9.43 29.63
N SER A 253 -3.23 -10.43 30.19
CA SER A 253 -2.58 -11.57 30.86
C SER A 253 -1.85 -12.57 29.95
N GLY A 254 -1.95 -12.43 28.62
CA GLY A 254 -1.29 -13.31 27.64
C GLY A 254 -2.21 -14.33 26.94
N LYS A 255 -3.54 -14.24 27.07
CA LYS A 255 -4.50 -15.20 26.47
C LYS A 255 -4.36 -15.36 24.94
N SER A 256 -4.38 -14.26 24.19
CA SER A 256 -4.18 -14.31 22.72
C SER A 256 -2.76 -14.76 22.36
N SER A 257 -1.76 -14.45 23.20
CA SER A 257 -0.40 -14.96 23.05
C SER A 257 -0.34 -16.48 23.25
N LEU A 258 -1.14 -17.06 24.17
CA LEU A 258 -1.24 -18.51 24.32
C LEU A 258 -1.71 -19.17 23.02
N LEU A 259 -2.78 -18.67 22.40
CA LEU A 259 -3.25 -19.19 21.11
C LEU A 259 -2.18 -19.05 20.03
N SER A 260 -1.50 -17.90 19.97
CA SER A 260 -0.41 -17.65 19.02
C SER A 260 0.78 -18.60 19.24
N CYS A 261 1.08 -18.98 20.48
CA CYS A 261 2.11 -19.97 20.80
C CYS A 261 1.72 -21.37 20.31
N ILE A 262 0.46 -21.76 20.48
CA ILE A 262 -0.03 -23.06 19.99
C ILE A 262 0.00 -23.10 18.45
N LEU A 263 -0.31 -21.98 17.77
CA LEU A 263 -0.21 -21.87 16.32
C LEU A 263 1.23 -21.86 15.78
N GLY A 264 2.21 -21.57 16.64
CA GLY A 264 3.64 -21.47 16.28
C GLY A 264 4.07 -20.10 15.78
N GLU A 265 3.29 -19.05 16.05
CA GLU A 265 3.56 -17.66 15.64
C GLU A 265 4.50 -16.93 16.62
N VAL A 266 4.74 -17.50 17.81
CA VAL A 266 5.61 -16.93 18.86
C VAL A 266 6.86 -17.79 19.00
N SER A 267 8.02 -17.13 19.12
CA SER A 267 9.29 -17.81 19.31
C SER A 267 9.34 -18.59 20.62
N LYS A 268 9.77 -19.85 20.51
CA LYS A 268 9.94 -20.78 21.63
C LYS A 268 11.36 -20.65 22.20
N ILE A 269 11.47 -20.32 23.49
CA ILE A 269 12.75 -20.27 24.22
C ILE A 269 13.08 -21.66 24.76
N SER A 270 12.12 -22.33 25.41
CA SER A 270 12.27 -23.68 25.94
C SER A 270 10.95 -24.45 25.95
N GLY A 271 11.04 -25.77 26.10
CA GLY A 271 9.89 -26.65 26.19
C GLY A 271 9.48 -27.27 24.86
N THR A 272 8.34 -27.96 24.87
CA THR A 272 7.80 -28.66 23.70
C THR A 272 6.33 -28.34 23.50
N VAL A 273 5.93 -28.10 22.26
CA VAL A 273 4.53 -27.94 21.83
C VAL A 273 4.25 -29.01 20.79
N LYS A 274 3.25 -29.85 21.04
CA LYS A 274 2.78 -30.86 20.11
C LYS A 274 1.33 -30.60 19.73
N LEU A 275 1.04 -30.68 18.44
CA LEU A 275 -0.31 -30.53 17.87
C LEU A 275 -0.66 -31.74 17.03
N CYS A 276 -1.74 -32.45 17.36
CA CYS A 276 -2.20 -33.62 16.62
C CYS A 276 -3.48 -33.31 15.82
N GLY A 277 -3.33 -32.99 14.53
CA GLY A 277 -4.45 -32.75 13.61
C GLY A 277 -4.38 -31.39 12.90
N THR A 278 -5.42 -31.06 12.13
CA THR A 278 -5.54 -29.77 11.46
C THR A 278 -6.17 -28.71 12.37
N THR A 279 -5.73 -27.46 12.22
CA THR A 279 -6.13 -26.33 13.07
C THR A 279 -6.93 -25.29 12.30
N ALA A 280 -8.01 -24.78 12.88
CA ALA A 280 -8.71 -23.59 12.42
C ALA A 280 -8.60 -22.49 13.48
N TYR A 281 -8.34 -21.26 13.05
CA TYR A 281 -8.15 -20.11 13.94
C TYR A 281 -9.13 -18.96 13.60
N VAL A 282 -9.77 -18.44 14.63
CA VAL A 282 -10.63 -17.25 14.58
C VAL A 282 -10.00 -16.20 15.48
N SER A 283 -9.44 -15.15 14.87
CA SER A 283 -8.77 -14.05 15.55
C SER A 283 -9.74 -13.05 16.18
N GLN A 284 -9.30 -12.37 17.24
CA GLN A 284 -10.07 -11.31 17.91
C GLN A 284 -10.45 -10.17 16.97
N SER A 285 -9.52 -9.74 16.12
CA SER A 285 -9.76 -8.79 15.03
C SER A 285 -10.06 -9.55 13.74
N PRO A 286 -11.30 -9.50 13.21
CA PRO A 286 -11.66 -10.27 12.02
C PRO A 286 -10.92 -9.80 10.78
N TRP A 287 -10.42 -10.76 10.00
CA TRP A 287 -9.79 -10.51 8.70
C TRP A 287 -10.62 -11.10 7.55
N ILE A 288 -11.11 -10.21 6.68
CA ILE A 288 -11.94 -10.52 5.51
C ILE A 288 -11.17 -10.11 4.26
N GLN A 289 -11.07 -11.05 3.32
CA GLN A 289 -10.41 -10.84 2.03
C GLN A 289 -11.33 -10.08 1.08
N SER A 290 -10.75 -9.27 0.19
CA SER A 290 -11.50 -8.68 -0.92
C SER A 290 -12.03 -9.79 -1.84
N GLY A 291 -13.34 -9.87 -2.02
CA GLY A 291 -14.01 -10.96 -2.75
C GLY A 291 -15.46 -11.13 -2.31
N SER A 292 -16.17 -12.14 -2.82
CA SER A 292 -17.55 -12.42 -2.37
C SER A 292 -17.59 -12.95 -0.94
N ILE A 293 -18.75 -12.88 -0.27
CA ILE A 293 -18.92 -13.51 1.05
C ILE A 293 -18.75 -15.02 0.93
N GLN A 294 -19.29 -15.61 -0.13
CA GLN A 294 -19.13 -17.03 -0.43
C GLN A 294 -17.64 -17.42 -0.52
N ASP A 295 -16.83 -16.70 -1.29
CA ASP A 295 -15.39 -16.98 -1.41
C ASP A 295 -14.67 -16.85 -0.07
N ASN A 296 -15.08 -15.88 0.74
CA ASN A 296 -14.55 -15.68 2.09
C ASN A 296 -14.88 -16.85 3.03
N ILE A 297 -16.05 -17.49 2.90
CA ILE A 297 -16.44 -18.63 3.74
C ILE A 297 -15.80 -19.93 3.23
N ILE A 298 -15.83 -20.16 1.92
CA ILE A 298 -15.28 -21.36 1.28
C ILE A 298 -13.75 -21.40 1.40
N PHE A 299 -13.10 -20.25 1.24
CA PHE A 299 -11.67 -20.04 1.43
C PHE A 299 -10.78 -21.08 0.70
N GLY A 300 -11.08 -21.29 -0.59
CA GLY A 300 -10.33 -22.19 -1.48
C GLY A 300 -10.70 -23.67 -1.40
N LYS A 301 -11.68 -24.07 -0.59
CA LYS A 301 -12.26 -25.43 -0.63
C LYS A 301 -13.28 -25.60 -1.75
N GLU A 302 -13.69 -26.83 -2.02
CA GLU A 302 -14.82 -27.10 -2.91
C GLU A 302 -16.14 -26.70 -2.25
N MET A 303 -17.13 -26.32 -3.07
CA MET A 303 -18.45 -25.91 -2.61
C MET A 303 -19.35 -27.12 -2.37
N ASP A 304 -19.70 -27.37 -1.11
CA ASP A 304 -20.75 -28.29 -0.69
C ASP A 304 -21.95 -27.46 -0.25
N MET A 305 -22.96 -27.39 -1.11
CA MET A 305 -24.18 -26.60 -0.88
C MET A 305 -24.90 -26.99 0.42
N VAL A 306 -24.93 -28.28 0.76
CA VAL A 306 -25.65 -28.76 1.94
C VAL A 306 -24.92 -28.34 3.21
N LYS A 307 -23.59 -28.50 3.22
CA LYS A 307 -22.75 -28.06 4.34
C LYS A 307 -22.75 -26.54 4.46
N TYR A 308 -22.68 -25.83 3.34
CA TYR A 308 -22.67 -24.38 3.29
C TYR A 308 -23.95 -23.77 3.87
N ASP A 309 -25.13 -24.22 3.43
CA ASP A 309 -26.42 -23.72 3.94
C ASP A 309 -26.58 -23.98 5.45
N ARG A 310 -26.15 -25.16 5.90
CA ARG A 310 -26.08 -25.53 7.31
C ARG A 310 -25.19 -24.61 8.14
N VAL A 311 -24.01 -24.26 7.62
CA VAL A 311 -23.07 -23.34 8.28
C VAL A 311 -23.65 -21.92 8.34
N LEU A 312 -24.29 -21.44 7.27
CA LEU A 312 -24.94 -20.13 7.24
C LEU A 312 -26.07 -20.02 8.27
N GLU A 313 -26.84 -21.09 8.45
CA GLU A 313 -27.90 -21.16 9.46
C GLU A 313 -27.34 -21.14 10.88
N ALA A 314 -26.35 -22.00 11.18
CA ALA A 314 -25.69 -22.05 12.48
C ALA A 314 -25.08 -20.70 12.86
N CYS A 315 -24.45 -20.03 11.89
CA CYS A 315 -23.82 -18.73 12.08
C CYS A 315 -24.82 -17.56 12.08
N SER A 316 -26.13 -17.80 11.97
CA SER A 316 -27.17 -16.77 11.86
C SER A 316 -26.89 -15.74 10.76
N LEU A 317 -26.28 -16.15 9.64
CA LEU A 317 -25.92 -15.26 8.53
C LEU A 317 -27.04 -15.13 7.49
N LYS A 318 -28.01 -16.06 7.42
CA LYS A 318 -29.11 -16.03 6.44
C LYS A 318 -29.83 -14.68 6.40
N LYS A 319 -30.20 -14.13 7.57
CA LYS A 319 -30.85 -12.81 7.70
C LYS A 319 -29.99 -11.66 7.23
N ASP A 320 -28.67 -11.72 7.45
CA ASP A 320 -27.76 -10.68 6.96
C ASP A 320 -27.65 -10.71 5.44
N LEU A 321 -27.58 -11.92 4.86
CA LEU A 321 -27.47 -12.13 3.42
C LEU A 321 -28.74 -11.67 2.68
N GLU A 322 -29.94 -11.90 3.24
CA GLU A 322 -31.21 -11.44 2.66
C GLU A 322 -31.28 -9.91 2.47
N ILE A 323 -30.57 -9.14 3.31
CA ILE A 323 -30.55 -7.68 3.25
C ILE A 323 -29.53 -7.18 2.21
N MET A 324 -28.57 -8.02 1.81
CA MET A 324 -27.53 -7.62 0.87
C MET A 324 -28.02 -7.65 -0.58
N PRO A 325 -27.53 -6.74 -1.44
CA PRO A 325 -28.01 -6.62 -2.83
C PRO A 325 -27.95 -7.93 -3.63
N ASN A 326 -26.91 -8.73 -3.42
CA ASN A 326 -26.67 -9.98 -4.13
C ASN A 326 -26.47 -11.18 -3.19
N GLY A 327 -27.04 -11.13 -1.97
CA GLY A 327 -26.88 -12.22 -1.01
C GLY A 327 -25.42 -12.53 -0.72
N ASP A 328 -25.05 -13.81 -0.79
CA ASP A 328 -23.68 -14.30 -0.55
C ASP A 328 -22.68 -14.02 -1.69
N GLN A 329 -23.17 -13.68 -2.87
CA GLN A 329 -22.37 -13.22 -4.01
C GLN A 329 -21.99 -11.74 -3.91
N THR A 330 -22.45 -11.04 -2.87
CA THR A 330 -22.10 -9.63 -2.65
C THR A 330 -20.59 -9.49 -2.46
N VAL A 331 -19.96 -8.63 -3.27
CA VAL A 331 -18.51 -8.42 -3.21
C VAL A 331 -18.19 -7.46 -2.06
N ILE A 332 -17.33 -7.95 -1.17
CA ILE A 332 -16.88 -7.25 0.02
C ILE A 332 -15.54 -6.58 -0.27
N GLY A 333 -15.47 -5.28 0.01
CA GLY A 333 -14.24 -4.49 -0.15
C GLY A 333 -13.13 -4.83 0.85
N GLU A 334 -11.95 -4.25 0.66
CA GLU A 334 -10.77 -4.52 1.47
C GLU A 334 -11.08 -4.41 2.98
N ARG A 335 -10.67 -5.42 3.76
CA ARG A 335 -10.91 -5.54 5.21
C ARG A 335 -12.39 -5.52 5.62
N GLY A 336 -13.30 -5.82 4.70
CA GLY A 336 -14.72 -5.89 4.97
C GLY A 336 -15.35 -4.56 5.31
N ILE A 337 -14.93 -3.43 4.72
CA ILE A 337 -15.44 -2.09 5.08
C ILE A 337 -16.98 -1.98 5.06
N ASN A 338 -17.65 -2.81 4.26
CA ASN A 338 -19.11 -2.83 4.11
C ASN A 338 -19.85 -3.63 5.19
N LEU A 339 -19.15 -4.42 6.01
CA LEU A 339 -19.74 -5.28 7.04
C LEU A 339 -19.65 -4.64 8.43
N SER A 340 -20.66 -4.87 9.27
CA SER A 340 -20.61 -4.55 10.69
C SER A 340 -19.61 -5.43 11.44
N GLY A 341 -19.15 -5.03 12.64
CA GLY A 341 -18.21 -5.81 13.45
C GLY A 341 -18.70 -7.24 13.72
N GLY A 342 -19.95 -7.39 14.15
CA GLY A 342 -20.57 -8.70 14.39
C GLY A 342 -20.80 -9.52 13.11
N GLN A 343 -21.05 -8.88 11.96
CA GLN A 343 -21.09 -9.59 10.67
C GLN A 343 -19.72 -10.14 10.29
N LYS A 344 -18.65 -9.35 10.46
CA LYS A 344 -17.27 -9.82 10.19
C LYS A 344 -16.89 -11.02 11.08
N GLN A 345 -17.21 -10.96 12.37
CA GLN A 345 -16.98 -12.08 13.28
C GLN A 345 -17.73 -13.34 12.82
N ARG A 346 -19.02 -13.22 12.48
CA ARG A 346 -19.82 -14.36 12.01
C ARG A 346 -19.31 -14.97 10.70
N VAL A 347 -18.88 -14.15 9.74
CA VAL A 347 -18.26 -14.65 8.49
C VAL A 347 -16.95 -15.40 8.78
N GLN A 348 -16.14 -14.91 9.71
CA GLN A 348 -14.90 -15.58 10.11
C GLN A 348 -15.15 -16.92 10.83
N ILE A 349 -16.17 -16.97 11.70
CA ILE A 349 -16.61 -18.21 12.36
C ILE A 349 -17.13 -19.21 11.30
N ALA A 350 -17.96 -18.75 10.36
CA ALA A 350 -18.45 -19.57 9.25
C ALA A 350 -17.31 -20.15 8.42
N ARG A 351 -16.29 -19.34 8.09
CA ARG A 351 -15.05 -19.79 7.42
C ARG A 351 -14.37 -20.93 8.18
N ALA A 352 -14.20 -20.76 9.49
CA ALA A 352 -13.55 -21.78 10.32
C ALA A 352 -14.35 -23.10 10.33
N ILE A 353 -15.66 -23.04 10.55
CA ILE A 353 -16.53 -24.22 10.62
C ILE A 353 -16.61 -24.92 9.26
N TYR A 354 -16.74 -24.16 8.17
CA TYR A 354 -16.78 -24.71 6.82
C TYR A 354 -15.49 -25.48 6.48
N HIS A 355 -14.34 -25.00 6.97
CA HIS A 355 -13.07 -25.69 6.79
C HIS A 355 -12.99 -27.07 7.47
N ASP A 356 -13.82 -27.38 8.46
CA ASP A 356 -13.86 -28.70 9.13
C ASP A 356 -12.47 -29.19 9.59
N ALA A 357 -11.85 -28.43 10.50
CA ALA A 357 -10.60 -28.80 11.15
C ALA A 357 -10.80 -29.81 12.29
N ASP A 358 -9.71 -30.31 12.87
CA ASP A 358 -9.74 -31.20 14.05
C ASP A 358 -9.71 -30.39 15.37
N ILE A 359 -9.00 -29.26 15.34
CA ILE A 359 -8.77 -28.35 16.46
C ILE A 359 -9.22 -26.95 16.07
N TYR A 360 -10.07 -26.34 16.88
CA TYR A 360 -10.56 -24.97 16.68
C TYR A 360 -10.03 -24.06 17.78
N MET A 361 -9.51 -22.90 17.40
CA MET A 361 -9.01 -21.88 18.31
C MET A 361 -9.77 -20.58 18.07
N PHE A 362 -10.51 -20.14 19.08
CA PHE A 362 -11.29 -18.90 19.03
C PHE A 362 -10.71 -17.87 20.00
N ASP A 363 -10.30 -16.73 19.49
CA ASP A 363 -9.82 -15.60 20.29
C ASP A 363 -10.94 -14.55 20.44
N ASP A 364 -11.69 -14.64 21.54
CA ASP A 364 -12.79 -13.73 21.90
C ASP A 364 -13.82 -13.48 20.76
N PRO A 365 -14.40 -14.56 20.17
CA PRO A 365 -15.16 -14.50 18.92
C PRO A 365 -16.55 -13.85 19.04
N PHE A 366 -17.05 -13.65 20.27
CA PHE A 366 -18.41 -13.16 20.55
C PHE A 366 -18.45 -11.71 21.07
N SER A 367 -17.29 -11.07 21.17
CA SER A 367 -17.15 -9.72 21.76
C SER A 367 -17.86 -8.61 20.98
N ALA A 368 -17.97 -8.72 19.65
CA ALA A 368 -18.61 -7.72 18.80
C ALA A 368 -20.03 -8.11 18.35
N VAL A 369 -20.57 -9.20 18.92
CA VAL A 369 -21.91 -9.72 18.63
C VAL A 369 -22.84 -9.41 19.81
N ASP A 370 -24.11 -9.14 19.54
CA ASP A 370 -25.12 -8.94 20.59
C ASP A 370 -25.33 -10.23 21.42
N ALA A 371 -25.78 -10.10 22.67
CA ALA A 371 -25.87 -11.24 23.59
C ALA A 371 -26.78 -12.38 23.09
N HIS A 372 -27.86 -12.07 22.38
CA HIS A 372 -28.79 -13.08 21.86
C HIS A 372 -28.14 -13.86 20.71
N THR A 373 -27.57 -13.16 19.73
CA THR A 373 -26.84 -13.79 18.62
C THR A 373 -25.60 -14.53 19.12
N GLY A 374 -24.87 -13.97 20.10
CA GLY A 374 -23.73 -14.62 20.74
C GLY A 374 -24.10 -15.94 21.42
N SER A 375 -25.21 -15.97 22.17
CA SER A 375 -25.73 -17.20 22.78
C SER A 375 -26.16 -18.23 21.73
N HIS A 376 -26.79 -17.79 20.64
CA HIS A 376 -27.15 -18.66 19.53
C HIS A 376 -25.92 -19.28 18.85
N LEU A 377 -24.91 -18.46 18.54
CA LEU A 377 -23.64 -18.93 17.97
C LEU A 377 -22.93 -19.91 18.92
N PHE A 378 -22.90 -19.62 20.21
CA PHE A 378 -22.30 -20.51 21.19
C PHE A 378 -23.01 -21.88 21.20
N LYS A 379 -24.35 -21.88 21.20
CA LYS A 379 -25.14 -23.11 21.22
C LYS A 379 -25.03 -23.89 19.91
N GLU A 380 -25.31 -23.26 18.78
CA GLU A 380 -25.37 -23.95 17.48
C GLU A 380 -23.99 -24.27 16.93
N CYS A 381 -23.03 -23.33 17.00
CA CYS A 381 -21.69 -23.55 16.45
C CYS A 381 -20.81 -24.37 17.40
N LEU A 382 -20.62 -23.93 18.64
CA LEU A 382 -19.66 -24.56 19.56
C LEU A 382 -20.22 -25.84 20.19
N LEU A 383 -21.46 -25.81 20.70
CA LEU A 383 -22.07 -26.99 21.33
C LEU A 383 -22.70 -27.95 20.32
N GLY A 384 -23.16 -27.46 19.16
CA GLY A 384 -23.76 -28.26 18.09
C GLY A 384 -22.74 -28.78 17.07
N PHE A 385 -22.36 -27.94 16.11
CA PHE A 385 -21.47 -28.30 15.00
C PHE A 385 -20.11 -28.85 15.44
N LEU A 386 -19.54 -28.29 16.50
CA LEU A 386 -18.21 -28.64 17.00
C LEU A 386 -18.24 -29.64 18.17
N SER A 387 -19.38 -30.28 18.43
CA SER A 387 -19.56 -31.23 19.55
C SER A 387 -18.55 -32.37 19.62
N SER A 388 -18.08 -32.87 18.47
CA SER A 388 -17.10 -33.96 18.37
C SER A 388 -15.66 -33.47 18.18
N LYS A 389 -15.44 -32.16 18.07
CA LYS A 389 -14.16 -31.55 17.73
C LYS A 389 -13.49 -30.98 18.98
N THR A 390 -12.18 -30.76 18.90
CA THR A 390 -11.45 -30.11 20.00
C THR A 390 -11.59 -28.60 19.83
N VAL A 391 -12.05 -27.90 20.88
CA VAL A 391 -12.29 -26.45 20.81
C VAL A 391 -11.58 -25.75 21.95
N VAL A 392 -10.71 -24.80 21.65
CA VAL A 392 -10.12 -23.87 22.60
C VAL A 392 -10.68 -22.49 22.33
N TYR A 393 -11.37 -21.90 23.30
CA TYR A 393 -11.92 -20.56 23.15
C TYR A 393 -11.50 -19.66 24.31
N VAL A 394 -10.92 -18.52 23.95
CA VAL A 394 -10.65 -17.41 24.85
C VAL A 394 -11.92 -16.58 24.95
N THR A 395 -12.38 -16.31 26.16
CA THR A 395 -13.56 -15.45 26.38
C THR A 395 -13.36 -14.57 27.60
N HIS A 396 -13.83 -13.33 27.49
CA HIS A 396 -14.00 -12.42 28.62
C HIS A 396 -15.39 -12.53 29.26
N GLN A 397 -16.33 -13.18 28.57
CA GLN A 397 -17.70 -13.36 29.04
C GLN A 397 -17.78 -14.61 29.91
N VAL A 398 -18.10 -14.41 31.19
CA VAL A 398 -18.17 -15.48 32.21
C VAL A 398 -19.31 -16.47 31.92
N GLU A 399 -20.35 -16.02 31.23
CA GLU A 399 -21.55 -16.80 30.88
C GLU A 399 -21.24 -18.09 30.08
N PHE A 400 -20.15 -18.10 29.31
CA PHE A 400 -19.76 -19.25 28.47
C PHE A 400 -18.78 -20.21 29.15
N LEU A 401 -18.29 -19.90 30.35
CA LEU A 401 -17.33 -20.74 31.08
C LEU A 401 -17.92 -22.05 31.62
N PRO A 402 -19.17 -22.11 32.12
CA PRO A 402 -19.73 -23.34 32.70
C PRO A 402 -19.88 -24.50 31.71
N SER A 403 -19.93 -24.23 30.40
CA SER A 403 -20.06 -25.26 29.36
C SER A 403 -18.73 -25.87 28.91
N ALA A 404 -17.60 -25.41 29.45
CA ALA A 404 -16.28 -25.95 29.15
C ALA A 404 -16.01 -27.23 29.96
N ASP A 405 -15.34 -28.19 29.33
CA ASP A 405 -14.90 -29.42 29.99
C ASP A 405 -13.63 -29.17 30.84
N LEU A 406 -12.82 -28.17 30.45
CA LEU A 406 -11.63 -27.70 31.15
C LEU A 406 -11.54 -26.16 31.05
N ILE A 407 -11.24 -25.49 32.16
CA ILE A 407 -10.99 -24.04 32.17
C ILE A 407 -9.54 -23.79 32.57
N LEU A 408 -8.84 -22.94 31.82
CA LEU A 408 -7.48 -22.48 32.09
C LEU A 408 -7.50 -21.00 32.49
N VAL A 409 -7.09 -20.70 33.72
CA VAL A 409 -7.00 -19.33 34.24
C VAL A 409 -5.56 -18.82 34.07
N ILE A 410 -5.39 -17.77 33.27
CA ILE A 410 -4.08 -17.16 32.97
C ILE A 410 -3.92 -15.81 33.65
N ARG A 411 -2.80 -15.65 34.36
CA ARG A 411 -2.35 -14.39 34.95
C ARG A 411 -0.85 -14.23 34.75
N ASP A 412 -0.44 -13.01 34.38
CA ASP A 412 0.96 -12.63 34.19
C ASP A 412 1.77 -13.64 33.34
N GLY A 413 1.13 -14.19 32.30
CA GLY A 413 1.74 -15.16 31.40
C GLY A 413 1.86 -16.60 31.92
N ARG A 414 1.25 -16.92 33.07
CA ARG A 414 1.27 -18.25 33.70
C ARG A 414 -0.14 -18.83 33.85
N ILE A 415 -0.25 -20.15 33.77
CA ILE A 415 -1.50 -20.86 34.12
C ILE A 415 -1.52 -21.03 35.63
N VAL A 416 -2.42 -20.33 36.31
CA VAL A 416 -2.53 -20.37 37.78
C VAL A 416 -3.44 -21.50 38.24
N GLN A 417 -4.54 -21.73 37.49
CA GLN A 417 -5.53 -22.75 37.81
C GLN A 417 -6.01 -23.45 36.53
N ALA A 418 -6.24 -24.76 36.66
CA ALA A 418 -6.80 -25.61 35.62
C ALA A 418 -7.76 -26.63 36.24
N GLY A 419 -8.96 -26.76 35.70
CA GLY A 419 -9.98 -27.69 36.23
C GLY A 419 -11.38 -27.45 35.67
N LYS A 420 -12.38 -28.15 36.22
CA LYS A 420 -13.79 -27.92 35.87
C LYS A 420 -14.33 -26.68 36.56
N TYR A 421 -15.41 -26.09 36.03
CA TYR A 421 -16.06 -24.91 36.60
C TYR A 421 -16.36 -25.04 38.10
N ASN A 422 -16.99 -26.15 38.50
CA ASN A 422 -17.35 -26.41 39.89
C ASN A 422 -16.14 -26.64 40.82
N GLU A 423 -15.01 -27.07 40.28
CA GLU A 423 -13.79 -27.29 41.07
C GLU A 423 -13.05 -25.97 41.29
N ILE A 424 -12.95 -25.15 40.25
CA ILE A 424 -12.26 -23.86 40.28
C ILE A 424 -13.02 -22.86 41.15
N ILE A 425 -14.34 -22.81 41.06
CA ILE A 425 -15.13 -21.86 41.87
C ILE A 425 -15.01 -22.13 43.38
N ASN A 426 -14.83 -23.40 43.76
CA ASN A 426 -14.71 -23.83 45.16
C ASN A 426 -13.27 -23.74 45.69
N SER A 427 -12.27 -23.79 44.81
CA SER A 427 -10.84 -23.80 45.19
C SER A 427 -10.11 -22.48 44.96
N GLY A 428 -10.66 -21.58 44.13
CA GLY A 428 -9.92 -20.44 43.60
C GLY A 428 -10.40 -19.07 44.07
N ILE A 429 -9.59 -18.40 44.88
CA ILE A 429 -9.76 -16.97 45.26
C ILE A 429 -9.70 -16.08 44.01
N GLU A 430 -8.78 -16.37 43.09
CA GLU A 430 -8.50 -15.55 41.91
C GLU A 430 -9.58 -15.65 40.81
N PHE A 431 -10.13 -16.85 40.58
CA PHE A 431 -11.27 -17.02 39.69
C PHE A 431 -12.52 -16.33 40.26
N MET A 432 -12.75 -16.43 41.57
CA MET A 432 -13.83 -15.70 42.23
C MET A 432 -13.69 -14.18 42.12
N GLU A 433 -12.47 -13.63 42.20
CA GLU A 433 -12.24 -12.19 42.00
C GLU A 433 -12.58 -11.75 40.56
N LEU A 434 -12.22 -12.57 39.56
CA LEU A 434 -12.55 -12.31 38.16
C LEU A 434 -14.06 -12.42 37.87
N VAL A 435 -14.72 -13.43 38.44
CA VAL A 435 -16.17 -13.60 38.32
C VAL A 435 -16.90 -12.49 39.06
N GLY A 436 -16.50 -12.16 40.29
CA GLY A 436 -17.10 -11.12 41.12
C GLY A 436 -17.01 -9.74 40.47
N SER A 437 -15.81 -9.34 40.02
CA SER A 437 -15.63 -8.07 39.29
C SER A 437 -16.45 -7.98 38.01
N HIS A 438 -16.65 -9.11 37.30
CA HIS A 438 -17.52 -9.15 36.13
C HIS A 438 -19.01 -9.06 36.48
N MET A 439 -19.47 -9.77 37.52
CA MET A 439 -20.85 -9.70 37.99
C MET A 439 -21.20 -8.29 38.49
N ASP A 440 -20.27 -7.63 39.18
CA ASP A 440 -20.41 -6.23 39.61
C ASP A 440 -20.50 -5.27 38.41
N ALA A 441 -19.68 -5.49 37.38
CA ALA A 441 -19.73 -4.70 36.14
C ALA A 441 -21.04 -4.89 35.36
N LEU A 442 -21.54 -6.13 35.28
CA LEU A 442 -22.83 -6.44 34.66
C LEU A 442 -23.99 -5.83 35.45
N ALA A 443 -23.95 -5.89 36.79
CA ALA A 443 -24.93 -5.25 37.65
C ALA A 443 -24.95 -3.73 37.45
N ALA A 444 -23.79 -3.08 37.40
CA ALA A 444 -23.67 -1.65 37.12
C ALA A 444 -24.22 -1.29 35.73
N HIS A 445 -23.94 -2.09 34.70
CA HIS A 445 -24.45 -1.86 33.35
C HIS A 445 -25.98 -2.00 33.26
N ASN A 446 -26.55 -2.99 33.96
CA ASN A 446 -28.00 -3.18 34.04
C ASN A 446 -28.69 -2.05 34.82
N MET A 447 -28.09 -1.54 35.90
CA MET A 447 -28.60 -0.36 36.61
C MET A 447 -28.65 0.89 35.71
N ILE A 448 -27.64 1.09 34.85
CA ILE A 448 -27.63 2.20 33.89
C ILE A 448 -28.74 2.04 32.85
N LYS A 449 -28.97 0.83 32.32
CA LYS A 449 -30.08 0.55 31.37
C LYS A 449 -31.46 0.78 31.99
N HIS A 450 -31.66 0.41 33.25
CA HIS A 450 -32.93 0.69 33.96
C HIS A 450 -33.14 2.18 34.23
N THR A 451 -32.07 2.94 34.43
CA THR A 451 -32.16 4.40 34.61
C THR A 451 -32.49 5.12 33.29
N SER A 452 -31.98 4.65 32.14
CA SER A 452 -32.30 5.21 30.83
C SER A 452 -33.70 4.88 30.32
N ASN A 453 -34.28 3.74 30.71
CA ASN A 453 -35.65 3.38 30.33
C ASN A 453 -36.73 4.08 31.18
N ASN A 454 -36.40 4.56 32.38
CA ASN A 454 -37.35 5.29 33.22
C ASN A 454 -37.48 6.78 32.85
N SER A 455 -36.61 7.31 31.98
CA SER A 455 -36.65 8.72 31.55
C SER A 455 -37.56 9.01 30.34
N SER A 456 -38.24 8.01 29.76
CA SER A 456 -39.08 8.20 28.56
C SER A 456 -40.59 8.31 28.81
N ASP A 457 -41.08 8.18 30.05
CA ASP A 457 -42.53 8.07 30.33
C ASP A 457 -43.18 9.31 30.97
N ILE A 458 -42.56 10.48 30.90
CA ILE A 458 -43.19 11.72 31.37
C ILE A 458 -43.03 12.81 30.31
N ILE A 459 -43.99 12.89 29.38
CA ILE A 459 -44.64 14.11 28.88
C ILE A 459 -45.82 13.65 27.99
N GLN A 460 -47.02 13.68 28.57
CA GLN A 460 -48.29 13.66 27.84
C GLN A 460 -49.06 14.95 28.20
N GLY A 461 -49.42 15.74 27.19
CA GLY A 461 -50.28 16.92 27.28
C GLY A 461 -50.24 17.74 25.99
N GLY A 462 -51.35 17.74 25.21
CA GLY A 462 -51.47 18.18 23.80
C GLY A 462 -51.55 19.71 23.55
N PRO A 463 -52.24 20.24 22.48
CA PRO A 463 -53.13 19.59 21.51
C PRO A 463 -52.93 19.93 19.99
N SER A 464 -53.58 19.09 19.16
CA SER A 464 -54.04 19.17 17.75
C SER A 464 -53.86 20.43 16.86
N ALA A 465 -53.42 20.22 15.60
CA ALA A 465 -53.98 20.88 14.39
C ALA A 465 -53.60 20.18 13.05
N SER A 466 -54.64 19.94 12.23
CA SER A 466 -54.74 19.86 10.75
C SER A 466 -53.91 18.88 9.90
N LYS A 467 -54.67 17.99 9.22
CA LYS A 467 -54.33 17.17 8.05
C LYS A 467 -54.25 18.01 6.77
N SER A 468 -53.31 17.70 5.88
CA SER A 468 -53.48 17.85 4.43
C SER A 468 -52.68 16.77 3.69
N SER A 469 -53.26 16.31 2.58
CA SER A 469 -52.96 15.09 1.84
C SER A 469 -52.43 15.38 0.44
N ALA A 470 -51.67 14.40 -0.08
CA ALA A 470 -51.35 14.09 -1.50
C ALA A 470 -50.06 14.70 -2.11
N PRO A 471 -49.48 14.12 -3.20
CA PRO A 471 -49.59 12.74 -3.73
C PRO A 471 -48.24 12.08 -4.10
N VAL A 472 -48.31 10.77 -4.34
CA VAL A 472 -47.30 9.85 -4.91
C VAL A 472 -47.01 10.16 -6.39
N PRO A 473 -45.77 10.07 -6.91
CA PRO A 473 -45.51 10.03 -8.34
C PRO A 473 -45.55 8.60 -8.89
N GLN A 474 -46.26 8.48 -10.01
CA GLN A 474 -46.53 7.28 -10.80
C GLN A 474 -45.30 6.67 -11.46
N GLN A 475 -45.36 5.34 -11.60
CA GLN A 475 -44.56 4.51 -12.49
C GLN A 475 -44.69 4.98 -13.94
N ALA A 476 -43.56 5.09 -14.63
CA ALA A 476 -43.49 5.24 -16.08
C ALA A 476 -42.94 3.93 -16.68
N GLU A 477 -43.68 3.42 -17.65
CA GLU A 477 -43.42 2.21 -18.44
C GLU A 477 -42.10 2.31 -19.21
N LEU A 478 -41.32 1.22 -19.21
CA LEU A 478 -40.16 1.04 -20.09
C LEU A 478 -40.46 -0.12 -21.05
N LYS A 479 -40.41 0.22 -22.34
CA LYS A 479 -40.61 -0.65 -23.49
C LYS A 479 -39.48 -1.68 -23.60
N ASP A 480 -39.88 -2.87 -24.07
CA ASP A 480 -39.01 -3.95 -24.51
C ASP A 480 -37.92 -3.49 -25.49
N THR A 481 -36.70 -3.96 -25.28
CA THR A 481 -35.75 -4.18 -26.36
C THR A 481 -34.89 -5.40 -26.00
N GLU A 482 -34.98 -6.43 -26.84
CA GLU A 482 -34.26 -7.69 -26.71
C GLU A 482 -32.74 -7.58 -26.99
N ASN A 483 -31.99 -8.49 -26.35
CA ASN A 483 -30.67 -9.04 -26.66
C ASN A 483 -29.38 -8.28 -26.31
N CYS A 484 -28.74 -8.68 -25.21
CA CYS A 484 -27.42 -9.38 -25.20
C CYS A 484 -27.12 -10.02 -23.82
N PRO A 485 -26.59 -11.26 -23.71
CA PRO A 485 -26.57 -11.99 -22.44
C PRO A 485 -25.21 -11.99 -21.71
N SER A 486 -25.28 -12.13 -20.37
CA SER A 486 -24.28 -12.64 -19.40
C SER A 486 -23.38 -11.69 -18.57
N ASP A 487 -23.13 -10.44 -18.94
CA ASP A 487 -22.24 -9.55 -18.14
C ASP A 487 -22.96 -8.64 -17.12
N GLU A 488 -24.23 -8.29 -17.33
CA GLU A 488 -24.97 -7.39 -16.42
C GLU A 488 -25.28 -8.03 -15.04
N VAL A 489 -25.29 -9.35 -14.94
CA VAL A 489 -25.56 -10.06 -13.68
C VAL A 489 -24.40 -9.93 -12.69
N ARG A 490 -23.15 -9.74 -13.18
CA ARG A 490 -21.98 -9.52 -12.32
C ARG A 490 -21.95 -8.12 -11.69
N LEU A 491 -22.52 -7.11 -12.36
CA LEU A 491 -22.45 -5.71 -11.94
C LEU A 491 -23.39 -5.34 -10.78
N ARG A 492 -24.46 -6.10 -10.53
CA ARG A 492 -25.46 -5.73 -9.50
C ARG A 492 -25.01 -5.96 -8.04
N GLY A 493 -23.96 -6.74 -7.80
CA GLY A 493 -23.52 -7.14 -6.45
C GLY A 493 -22.21 -6.53 -5.95
N GLN A 494 -21.57 -5.70 -6.76
CA GLN A 494 -20.26 -5.13 -6.44
C GLN A 494 -20.43 -3.82 -5.65
N LEU A 495 -20.24 -3.89 -4.32
CA LEU A 495 -20.24 -2.68 -3.48
C LEU A 495 -18.98 -1.83 -3.67
N VAL A 496 -17.93 -2.41 -4.26
CA VAL A 496 -16.72 -1.72 -4.68
C VAL A 496 -16.70 -1.73 -6.19
N GLN A 497 -16.98 -0.58 -6.81
CA GLN A 497 -16.80 -0.42 -8.24
C GLN A 497 -15.30 -0.47 -8.53
N GLU A 498 -14.88 -1.43 -9.36
CA GLU A 498 -13.51 -1.45 -9.86
C GLU A 498 -13.25 -0.18 -10.68
N GLU A 499 -11.99 0.27 -10.70
CA GLU A 499 -11.62 1.44 -11.50
C GLU A 499 -11.83 1.14 -12.98
N GLU A 500 -13.01 1.50 -13.50
CA GLU A 500 -13.32 1.40 -14.91
C GLU A 500 -12.43 2.39 -15.67
N ARG A 501 -11.46 1.85 -16.41
CA ARG A 501 -10.71 2.65 -17.37
C ARG A 501 -11.64 2.99 -18.52
N GLU A 502 -11.92 4.27 -18.74
CA GLU A 502 -12.61 4.70 -19.95
C GLU A 502 -11.84 4.19 -21.18
N THR A 503 -12.41 3.21 -21.88
CA THR A 503 -11.86 2.69 -23.12
C THR A 503 -12.31 3.59 -24.26
N GLY A 504 -11.41 4.42 -24.78
CA GLY A 504 -11.75 5.34 -25.86
C GLY A 504 -10.67 6.38 -26.14
N LYS A 505 -10.98 7.29 -27.07
CA LYS A 505 -10.15 8.48 -27.31
C LYS A 505 -10.40 9.50 -26.20
N VAL A 506 -9.34 10.08 -25.67
CA VAL A 506 -9.44 11.19 -24.71
C VAL A 506 -10.19 12.36 -25.36
N GLY A 507 -11.33 12.74 -24.78
CA GLY A 507 -12.15 13.83 -25.31
C GLY A 507 -11.40 15.16 -25.32
N PHE A 508 -11.56 15.95 -26.40
CA PHE A 508 -10.92 17.28 -26.53
C PHE A 508 -11.20 18.21 -25.34
N GLN A 509 -12.36 18.05 -24.69
CA GLN A 509 -12.75 18.81 -23.51
C GLN A 509 -11.77 18.64 -22.33
N ILE A 510 -11.13 17.48 -22.20
CA ILE A 510 -10.14 17.23 -21.13
C ILE A 510 -8.88 18.08 -21.38
N TYR A 511 -8.40 18.11 -22.62
CA TYR A 511 -7.28 18.97 -23.02
C TYR A 511 -7.63 20.46 -22.83
N TRP A 512 -8.83 20.88 -23.23
CA TRP A 512 -9.29 22.26 -23.04
C TRP A 512 -9.39 22.65 -21.56
N ARG A 513 -9.90 21.75 -20.70
CA ARG A 513 -9.92 21.96 -19.25
C ARG A 513 -8.51 22.10 -18.69
N TYR A 514 -7.58 21.24 -19.09
CA TYR A 514 -6.19 21.33 -18.63
C TYR A 514 -5.54 22.67 -19.03
N ILE A 515 -5.75 23.12 -20.27
CA ILE A 515 -5.25 24.40 -20.78
C ILE A 515 -5.84 25.60 -20.02
N THR A 516 -7.14 25.56 -19.71
CA THR A 516 -7.84 26.67 -19.06
C THR A 516 -7.66 26.73 -17.54
N MET A 517 -7.20 25.65 -16.88
CA MET A 517 -6.95 25.64 -15.44
C MET A 517 -5.83 26.60 -15.01
N ALA A 518 -4.79 26.77 -15.82
CA ALA A 518 -3.70 27.69 -15.54
C ALA A 518 -4.02 29.09 -16.13
N TYR A 519 -4.26 30.09 -15.27
CA TYR A 519 -4.51 31.48 -15.68
C TYR A 519 -5.54 31.64 -16.82
N LYS A 520 -6.58 30.79 -16.86
CA LYS A 520 -7.61 30.78 -17.92
C LYS A 520 -7.04 30.59 -19.34
N GLY A 521 -5.86 29.99 -19.48
CA GLY A 521 -5.19 29.75 -20.76
C GLY A 521 -4.37 30.92 -21.30
N ALA A 522 -4.26 32.04 -20.57
CA ALA A 522 -3.55 33.24 -21.03
C ALA A 522 -2.05 33.01 -21.33
N LEU A 523 -1.42 32.03 -20.67
CA LEU A 523 -0.01 31.70 -20.87
C LEU A 523 0.25 30.86 -22.12
N VAL A 524 -0.76 30.16 -22.66
CA VAL A 524 -0.57 29.22 -23.78
C VAL A 524 -0.16 29.93 -25.07
N PRO A 525 -0.82 31.03 -25.51
CA PRO A 525 -0.38 31.77 -26.68
C PRO A 525 1.05 32.31 -26.54
N LEU A 526 1.45 32.72 -25.33
CA LEU A 526 2.80 33.22 -25.06
C LEU A 526 3.85 32.11 -25.14
N ILE A 527 3.55 30.91 -24.62
CA ILE A 527 4.42 29.74 -24.75
C ILE A 527 4.55 29.32 -26.22
N LEU A 528 3.44 29.24 -26.96
CA LEU A 528 3.45 28.89 -28.38
C LEU A 528 4.23 29.91 -29.21
N PHE A 529 4.02 31.20 -28.95
CA PHE A 529 4.77 32.27 -29.61
C PHE A 529 6.27 32.15 -29.34
N SER A 530 6.68 31.92 -28.08
CA SER A 530 8.09 31.72 -27.71
C SER A 530 8.70 30.51 -28.44
N GLN A 531 7.96 29.39 -28.53
CA GLN A 531 8.44 28.18 -29.20
C GLN A 531 8.53 28.33 -30.73
N ILE A 532 7.56 29.01 -31.34
CA ILE A 532 7.58 29.32 -32.77
C ILE A 532 8.75 30.26 -33.07
N LEU A 533 8.93 31.31 -32.27
CA LEU A 533 10.05 32.24 -32.41
C LEU A 533 11.40 31.52 -32.28
N PHE A 534 11.55 30.66 -31.28
CA PHE A 534 12.76 29.86 -31.09
C PHE A 534 13.05 28.96 -32.31
N SER A 535 12.01 28.33 -32.86
CA SER A 535 12.14 27.47 -34.05
C SER A 535 12.51 28.26 -35.30
N ILE A 536 11.88 29.43 -35.51
CA ILE A 536 12.20 30.34 -36.62
C ILE A 536 13.65 30.79 -36.52
N LEU A 537 14.11 31.21 -35.33
CA LEU A 537 15.49 31.64 -35.12
C LEU A 537 16.50 30.50 -35.41
N GLN A 538 16.20 29.26 -35.00
CA GLN A 538 17.02 28.09 -35.33
C GLN A 538 17.10 27.84 -36.85
N ILE A 539 15.97 27.92 -37.55
CA ILE A 539 15.92 27.74 -39.01
C ILE A 539 16.69 28.86 -39.72
N CYS A 540 16.48 30.11 -39.32
CA CYS A 540 17.18 31.27 -39.87
C CYS A 540 18.70 31.14 -39.65
N SER A 541 19.14 30.72 -38.45
CA SER A 541 20.57 30.49 -38.16
C SER A 541 21.18 29.41 -39.06
N ASN A 542 20.51 28.27 -39.22
CA ASN A 542 20.98 27.20 -40.10
C ASN A 542 21.00 27.62 -41.58
N TYR A 543 19.98 28.37 -42.02
CA TYR A 543 19.89 28.87 -43.39
C TYR A 543 20.97 29.91 -43.69
N TRP A 544 21.25 30.80 -42.74
CA TRP A 544 22.35 31.77 -42.83
C TRP A 544 23.71 31.08 -42.96
N MET A 545 23.97 30.02 -42.17
CA MET A 545 25.20 29.23 -42.30
C MET A 545 25.34 28.58 -43.69
N ALA A 546 24.24 28.13 -44.29
CA ALA A 546 24.25 27.51 -45.62
C ALA A 546 24.46 28.54 -46.75
N LEU A 547 23.89 29.74 -46.62
CA LEU A 547 24.02 30.84 -47.60
C LEU A 547 25.45 31.40 -47.68
N GLU A 548 26.11 31.57 -46.53
CA GLU A 548 27.48 32.09 -46.45
C GLU A 548 28.53 31.08 -46.95
N SER A 549 28.13 29.85 -47.29
CA SER A 549 29.06 28.80 -47.68
C SER A 549 28.50 27.88 -48.77
N PRO A 550 28.26 28.43 -49.99
CA PRO A 550 27.66 27.70 -51.09
C PRO A 550 28.58 26.56 -51.59
N PRO A 551 28.03 25.37 -51.89
CA PRO A 551 28.81 24.16 -52.22
C PRO A 551 29.58 24.24 -53.55
N TRP A 552 29.38 25.29 -54.35
CA TRP A 552 30.02 25.47 -55.65
C TRP A 552 31.24 26.43 -55.63
N MET A 553 31.62 26.96 -54.46
CA MET A 553 32.71 27.94 -54.34
C MET A 553 33.87 27.38 -53.50
N THR A 554 34.88 26.81 -54.15
CA THR A 554 36.14 26.38 -53.51
C THR A 554 37.00 27.59 -53.13
N TRP A 555 36.75 28.19 -51.96
CA TRP A 555 37.59 29.25 -51.44
C TRP A 555 38.85 28.68 -50.77
N ASN A 556 40.02 28.96 -51.34
CA ASN A 556 41.35 28.77 -50.73
C ASN A 556 41.77 29.96 -49.86
N LEU A 557 40.83 30.71 -49.27
CA LEU A 557 41.15 31.90 -48.47
C LEU A 557 40.65 31.75 -47.02
N PRO A 558 41.44 32.19 -46.02
CA PRO A 558 41.10 32.05 -44.62
C PRO A 558 39.90 32.94 -44.31
N VAL A 559 38.85 32.34 -43.76
CA VAL A 559 37.65 33.05 -43.29
C VAL A 559 38.09 34.11 -42.26
N SER A 560 37.80 35.38 -42.54
CA SER A 560 38.15 36.51 -41.68
C SER A 560 37.41 36.42 -40.34
N GLY A 561 38.10 36.68 -39.23
CA GLY A 561 37.56 36.64 -37.87
C GLY A 561 36.37 37.57 -37.60
N SER A 562 36.07 38.50 -38.51
CA SER A 562 34.87 39.36 -38.46
C SER A 562 33.56 38.59 -38.70
N MET A 563 33.59 37.45 -39.38
CA MET A 563 32.37 36.65 -39.64
C MET A 563 31.87 35.91 -38.39
N LEU A 564 32.77 35.40 -37.53
CA LEU A 564 32.38 34.61 -36.36
C LEU A 564 31.80 35.45 -35.21
N ILE A 565 32.30 36.68 -35.02
CA ILE A 565 31.83 37.58 -33.96
C ILE A 565 30.38 38.05 -34.23
N SER A 566 30.00 38.18 -35.51
CA SER A 566 28.63 38.47 -35.92
C SER A 566 27.70 37.24 -35.90
N GLN A 567 28.24 36.02 -35.73
CA GLN A 567 27.53 34.76 -35.92
C GLN A 567 27.17 34.03 -34.61
N TYR A 568 27.78 34.43 -33.49
CA TYR A 568 27.65 33.76 -32.19
C TYR A 568 27.31 34.69 -31.00
N MET A 569 27.22 36.02 -31.21
CA MET A 569 26.48 36.96 -30.35
C MET A 569 25.07 37.12 -30.87
#